data_AF-A0A378VZG4-F1
#
_entry.id   AF-A0A378VZG4-F1
#
_cell.length_a   1.000
_cell.length_b   1.000
_cell.length_c   1.000
_cell.angle_alpha   90.00
_cell.angle_beta   90.00
_cell.angle_gamma   90.00
#
_symmetry.space_group_name_H-M   'P 1'
#
loop_
_entity.id
_entity.type
_entity.pdbx_description
1 polymer ?
#
loop_
_entity_poly.entity_id
_entity_poly.type
_entity_poly.pdbx_seq_one_letter_code
_entity_poly.pdbx_strand_id
1 'polypeptide(L)'
;MFKAVLPGQWHSLSDPELEHSLITRIGFNLFCRFDGPGIPGCSTLCRYRKFRYARAAYFGLLKVGAQSHLKAMCLNLLKAANRLSAPAAA
;
A
#
# COMPACT_ATOMS: atom_id res chain seq x y z
N MET A 1 7.95 -6.87 4.21
CA MET A 1 7.39 -7.91 3.31
C MET A 1 5.87 -8.00 3.32
N PHE A 2 5.20 -8.27 4.44
CA PHE A 2 3.73 -8.35 4.49
C PHE A 2 3.00 -7.07 4.03
N LYS A 3 3.50 -5.89 4.42
CA LYS A 3 2.99 -4.60 3.95
C LYS A 3 3.05 -4.43 2.43
N ALA A 4 3.95 -5.13 1.74
CA ALA A 4 4.07 -5.06 0.29
C ALA A 4 2.99 -5.87 -0.43
N VAL A 5 2.45 -6.92 0.20
CA VAL A 5 1.43 -7.79 -0.38
C VAL A 5 0.01 -7.22 -0.17
N LEU A 6 -0.17 -6.41 0.88
CA LEU A 6 -1.44 -5.76 1.22
C LEU A 6 -2.00 -4.88 0.08
N PRO A 7 -1.24 -3.95 -0.53
CA PRO A 7 -1.72 -3.15 -1.65
C PRO A 7 -2.12 -4.00 -2.86
N GLY A 8 -1.39 -5.10 -3.12
CA GLY A 8 -1.71 -5.98 -4.23
C GLY A 8 -2.98 -6.79 -4.02
N GLN A 9 -3.31 -7.16 -2.78
CA GLN A 9 -4.61 -7.77 -2.49
C GLN A 9 -5.76 -6.77 -2.55
N TRP A 10 -5.51 -5.54 -2.11
CA TRP A 10 -6.54 -4.49 -2.11
C TRP A 10 -6.91 -4.01 -3.52
N HIS A 11 -5.93 -3.94 -4.41
CA HIS A 11 -6.11 -3.52 -5.80
C HIS A 11 -6.25 -4.70 -6.78
N SER A 12 -6.40 -5.92 -6.26
CA SER A 12 -6.47 -7.15 -7.07
C SER A 12 -5.34 -7.30 -8.10
N LEU A 13 -4.13 -6.83 -7.75
CA LEU A 13 -2.95 -6.84 -8.61
C LEU A 13 -2.31 -8.23 -8.62
N SER A 14 -1.88 -8.66 -9.80
CA SER A 14 -0.97 -9.80 -9.95
C SER A 14 0.40 -9.50 -9.31
N ASP A 15 1.19 -10.53 -9.05
CA ASP A 15 2.52 -10.37 -8.45
C ASP A 15 3.48 -9.48 -9.28
N PRO A 16 3.53 -9.54 -10.63
CA PRO A 16 4.33 -8.61 -11.43
C PRO A 16 3.79 -7.17 -11.41
N GLU A 17 2.48 -6.98 -11.41
CA GLU A 17 1.87 -5.63 -11.30
C GLU A 17 2.12 -5.01 -9.92
N LEU A 18 2.15 -5.84 -8.88
CA LEU A 18 2.45 -5.42 -7.52
C LEU A 18 3.91 -4.97 -7.39
N GLU A 19 4.85 -5.74 -7.94
CA GLU A 19 6.27 -5.35 -7.99
C GLU A 19 6.46 -4.01 -8.71
N HIS A 20 5.86 -3.87 -9.89
CA HIS A 20 5.91 -2.61 -10.64
C HIS A 20 5.27 -1.44 -9.88
N SER A 21 4.15 -1.69 -9.21
CA SER A 21 3.45 -0.66 -8.41
C SER A 21 4.21 -0.26 -7.15
N LEU A 22 4.98 -1.16 -6.54
CA LEU A 22 5.83 -0.86 -5.39
C LEU A 22 7.01 0.06 -5.75
N ILE A 23 7.48 -0.02 -7.00
CA ILE A 23 8.54 0.82 -7.56
C ILE A 23 7.99 2.17 -8.02
N THR A 24 6.84 2.18 -8.70
CA THR A 24 6.32 3.38 -9.37
C THR A 24 5.35 4.22 -8.54
N ARG A 25 4.58 3.63 -7.62
CA ARG A 25 3.66 4.39 -6.75
C ARG A 25 4.34 4.76 -5.43
N ILE A 26 4.68 6.04 -5.31
CA ILE A 26 5.21 6.67 -4.09
C ILE A 26 4.37 6.31 -2.85
N GLY A 27 3.04 6.25 -2.96
CA GLY A 27 2.16 5.86 -1.86
C GLY A 27 2.35 4.42 -1.37
N PHE A 28 2.68 3.48 -2.25
CA PHE A 28 2.93 2.09 -1.88
C PHE A 28 4.32 1.94 -1.25
N ASN A 29 5.30 2.67 -1.78
CA ASN A 29 6.66 2.72 -1.22
C ASN A 29 6.65 3.32 0.20
N LEU A 30 5.99 4.46 0.40
CA LEU A 30 5.86 5.14 1.70
C LEU A 30 5.12 4.27 2.74
N PHE A 31 4.10 3.53 2.30
CA PHE A 31 3.39 2.58 3.16
C PHE A 31 4.28 1.40 3.60
N CYS A 32 5.08 0.89 2.67
CA CYS A 32 5.96 -0.24 2.93
C CYS A 32 7.24 0.15 3.69
N ARG A 33 7.65 1.43 3.65
CA ARG A 33 8.94 1.95 4.16
C ARG A 33 10.12 1.09 3.71
N PHE A 34 10.18 0.80 2.41
CA PHE A 34 11.35 0.17 1.84
C PHE A 34 12.45 1.22 1.67
N ASP A 35 13.29 1.39 2.69
CA ASP A 35 14.51 2.19 2.57
C ASP A 35 15.54 1.38 1.74
N GLY A 36 15.53 1.52 0.41
CA GLY A 36 16.56 0.95 -0.48
C GLY A 36 16.37 -0.53 -0.89
N PRO A 37 17.45 -1.34 -1.07
CA PRO A 37 17.47 -2.59 -1.84
C PRO A 37 16.64 -3.76 -1.27
N GLY A 38 15.75 -3.50 -0.31
CA GLY A 38 14.85 -4.47 0.30
C GLY A 38 13.52 -4.68 -0.43
N ILE A 39 13.37 -4.23 -1.68
CA ILE A 39 12.15 -4.45 -2.48
C ILE A 39 12.05 -5.95 -2.83
N PRO A 40 11.02 -6.66 -2.36
CA PRO A 40 10.84 -8.08 -2.70
C PRO A 40 10.40 -8.23 -4.15
N GLY A 41 11.16 -8.99 -4.94
CA GLY A 41 10.75 -9.37 -6.30
C GLY A 41 9.58 -10.37 -6.32
N CYS A 42 9.02 -10.62 -7.50
CA CYS A 42 7.87 -11.49 -7.77
C CYS A 42 7.90 -12.81 -6.99
N SER A 43 9.01 -13.56 -7.04
CA SER A 43 9.12 -14.88 -6.40
C SER A 43 8.98 -14.83 -4.87
N THR A 44 9.42 -13.73 -4.25
CA THR A 44 9.29 -13.49 -2.82
C THR A 44 7.83 -13.15 -2.50
N LEU A 45 7.19 -12.28 -3.28
CA LEU A 45 5.77 -11.92 -3.14
C LEU A 45 4.85 -13.15 -3.26
N CYS A 46 5.07 -14.01 -4.27
CA CYS A 46 4.33 -15.25 -4.47
C CYS A 46 4.40 -16.17 -3.24
N ARG A 47 5.60 -16.34 -2.66
CA ARG A 47 5.80 -17.18 -1.48
C ARG A 47 5.00 -16.65 -0.30
N TYR A 48 5.00 -15.34 -0.06
CA TYR A 48 4.25 -14.72 1.03
C TYR A 48 2.73 -14.83 0.86
N ARG A 49 2.19 -14.70 -0.36
CA ARG A 49 0.76 -14.95 -0.63
C ARG A 49 0.36 -16.38 -0.32
N LYS A 50 1.20 -17.36 -0.69
CA LYS A 50 0.92 -18.79 -0.51
C LYS A 50 0.80 -19.20 0.97
N PHE A 51 1.48 -18.50 1.89
CA PHE A 51 1.43 -18.76 3.33
C PHE A 51 0.23 -18.12 4.07
N ARG A 52 -0.74 -17.53 3.35
CA ARG A 52 -2.02 -17.00 3.90
C ARG A 52 -1.93 -16.17 5.18
N TYR A 53 -0.80 -15.50 5.39
CA TYR A 53 -0.59 -14.68 6.58
C TYR A 53 -0.74 -15.43 7.92
N ALA A 54 -0.31 -16.68 7.98
CA ALA A 54 -0.50 -17.58 9.13
C ALA A 54 0.20 -17.17 10.46
N ARG A 55 1.00 -16.09 10.49
CA ARG A 55 1.72 -15.63 11.69
C ARG A 55 0.93 -14.52 12.39
N ALA A 56 0.68 -14.65 13.69
CA ALA A 56 -0.16 -13.71 14.48
C ALA A 56 0.25 -12.23 14.36
N ALA A 57 1.54 -11.93 14.19
CA ALA A 57 2.04 -10.58 13.93
C ALA A 57 1.42 -9.92 12.68
N TYR A 58 1.02 -10.71 11.67
CA TYR A 58 0.39 -10.20 10.46
C TYR A 58 -1.02 -9.68 10.70
N PHE A 59 -1.76 -10.23 11.66
CA PHE A 59 -3.08 -9.73 12.02
C PHE A 59 -3.01 -8.30 12.59
N GLY A 60 -2.03 -8.06 13.48
CA GLY A 60 -1.74 -6.73 14.01
C GLY A 60 -1.31 -5.75 12.91
N LEU A 61 -0.42 -6.18 12.02
CA LEU A 61 0.00 -5.37 10.87
C LEU A 61 -1.12 -5.08 9.88
N LEU A 62 -2.07 -6.01 9.68
CA LEU A 62 -3.27 -5.84 8.85
C LEU A 62 -4.14 -4.72 9.41
N LYS A 63 -4.41 -4.77 10.72
CA LYS A 63 -5.23 -3.77 11.41
C LYS A 63 -4.60 -2.38 11.37
N VAL A 64 -3.32 -2.27 11.69
CA VAL A 64 -2.58 -1.00 11.64
C VAL A 64 -2.47 -0.48 10.21
N GLY A 65 -2.25 -1.37 9.25
CA GLY A 65 -2.23 -1.04 7.82
C GLY A 65 -3.57 -0.45 7.36
N ALA A 66 -4.67 -1.15 7.63
CA ALA A 66 -6.02 -0.69 7.31
C ALA A 66 -6.34 0.67 7.95
N GLN A 67 -5.99 0.89 9.22
CA GLN A 67 -6.18 2.20 9.87
C GLN A 67 -5.36 3.31 9.22
N SER A 68 -4.09 3.07 8.91
CA SER A 68 -3.24 4.08 8.27
C SER A 68 -3.75 4.44 6.87
N HIS A 69 -4.28 3.46 6.13
CA HIS A 69 -4.85 3.67 4.80
C HIS A 69 -6.18 4.41 4.83
N LEU A 70 -7.08 4.07 5.76
CA LEU A 70 -8.32 4.82 5.98
C LEU A 70 -8.02 6.30 6.26
N LYS A 71 -7.01 6.56 7.09
CA LYS A 71 -6.59 7.93 7.42
C LYS A 71 -6.00 8.65 6.21
N ALA A 72 -5.20 7.96 5.39
CA ALA A 72 -4.68 8.52 4.14
C ALA A 72 -5.79 8.81 3.10
N MET A 73 -6.79 7.94 2.98
CA MET A 73 -7.96 8.19 2.13
C MET A 73 -8.76 9.39 2.60
N CYS A 74 -9.04 9.51 3.90
CA CYS A 74 -9.71 10.69 4.46
C CYS A 74 -8.95 11.98 4.17
N LEU A 75 -7.63 11.97 4.33
CA LEU A 75 -6.77 13.13 4.02
C LEU A 75 -6.79 13.49 2.54
N ASN A 76 -6.75 12.50 1.64
CA ASN A 76 -6.81 12.73 0.20
C ASN A 76 -8.17 13.28 -0.23
N LEU A 77 -9.26 12.75 0.34
CA LEU A 77 -10.62 13.25 0.11
C LEU A 77 -10.77 14.69 0.62
N LEU A 78 -10.26 14.99 1.81
CA LEU A 78 -10.26 16.35 2.35
C LEU A 78 -9.45 17.31 1.45
N LYS A 79 -8.29 16.88 0.97
CA LYS A 79 -7.46 17.66 0.04
C LYS A 79 -8.17 17.92 -1.29
N ALA A 80 -8.93 16.94 -1.80
CA ALA A 80 -9.73 17.10 -3.00
C ALA A 80 -10.91 18.06 -2.77
N ALA A 81 -11.62 17.91 -1.65
CA ALA A 81 -12.72 18.81 -1.26
C ALA A 81 -12.25 20.26 -1.10
N ASN A 82 -11.08 20.47 -0.48
CA ASN A 82 -10.47 21.79 -0.35
C ASN A 82 -10.06 22.39 -1.70
N ARG A 83 -9.68 21.57 -2.69
CA ARG A 83 -9.41 22.04 -4.05
C ARG A 83 -10.67 22.48 -4.80
N LEU A 84 -11.81 21.84 -4.53
CA LEU A 84 -13.10 22.23 -5.09
C LEU A 84 -13.67 23.48 -4.42
N SER A 85 -13.31 23.72 -3.16
CA SER A 85 -13.78 24.85 -2.35
C SER A 85 -12.86 26.07 -2.43
N ALA A 86 -11.62 25.91 -2.90
CA ALA A 86 -10.75 27.03 -3.19
C ALA A 86 -11.34 27.82 -4.37
N PRO A 87 -11.50 29.16 -4.26
CA PRO A 87 -11.99 29.93 -5.38
C PRO A 87 -11.01 29.76 -6.54
N ALA A 88 -11.52 29.40 -7.72
CA ALA A 88 -10.75 29.44 -8.94
C ALA A 88 -10.23 30.88 -9.07
N ALA A 89 -8.92 31.08 -8.89
CA ALA A 89 -8.29 32.35 -9.18
C ALA A 89 -8.56 32.64 -10.67
N ALA A 90 -9.38 33.67 -10.91
CA ALA A 90 -9.65 34.24 -12.22
C ALA A 90 -8.39 34.89 -12.79
#